data_AF-A0A2S9QEX3-F1
#
_entry.id   AF-A0A2S9QEX3-F1
#
_cell.length_a   1.000
_cell.length_b   1.000
_cell.length_c   1.000
_cell.angle_alpha   90.00
_cell.angle_beta   90.00
_cell.angle_gamma   90.00
#
_symmetry.space_group_name_H-M   'P 1'
#
loop_
_entity.id
_entity.type
_entity.pdbx_description
1 polymer ?
#
loop_
_entity_poly.entity_id
_entity_poly.type
_entity_poly.pdbx_seq_one_letter_code
_entity_poly.pdbx_strand_id
1 'polypeptide(L)'
;MAKETSDILAIDIGGTGLKAAIIDPSGQMQGERVRVATPHPCPPDLLVETLAELVAALPAYGRISVGFPGLVRHGRILTAPHLSPDGWAGFPLGQKLAARLGNKPIRLINDAEVQGLGLIKGKGIELALTLGTGAGTAVFRDGELMPHMELAHHPITRSKTYDDYIGEAAREKIGNKRWNKRLKHVIDVLFVLFHYDHLYLGGGNTKHVKLALPANVTLGSNDAGLDGGAALWRLKNFHESEEAPEISPRVEAPAKAKTKAKTGMTARTGTAAKASTPARAGASGRAKPAGKTALARKKAKA
;
A
#
# COMPACT_ATOMS: atom_id res chain seq x y z
N MET A 1 -14.20 0.95 43.36
CA MET A 1 -14.11 1.36 41.94
C MET A 1 -13.31 0.29 41.20
N ALA A 2 -13.81 -0.24 40.08
CA ALA A 2 -13.03 -1.19 39.30
C ALA A 2 -11.76 -0.48 38.81
N LYS A 3 -10.60 -1.11 39.00
CA LYS A 3 -9.31 -0.59 38.53
C LYS A 3 -9.41 -0.48 37.00
N GLU A 4 -9.26 0.73 36.45
CA GLU A 4 -9.22 0.89 34.99
C GLU A 4 -8.04 0.07 34.45
N THR A 5 -8.33 -0.82 33.50
CA THR A 5 -7.30 -1.67 32.88
C THR A 5 -6.41 -0.82 31.96
N SER A 6 -5.13 -1.15 31.89
CA SER A 6 -4.18 -0.57 30.94
C SER A 6 -4.20 -1.22 29.55
N ASP A 7 -5.02 -2.26 29.39
CA ASP A 7 -5.12 -3.04 28.17
C ASP A 7 -5.71 -2.22 27.02
N ILE A 8 -5.38 -2.67 25.82
CA ILE A 8 -5.60 -1.97 24.58
C ILE A 8 -6.51 -2.84 23.73
N LEU A 9 -7.65 -2.30 23.29
CA LEU A 9 -8.38 -2.86 22.17
C LEU A 9 -7.64 -2.49 20.88
N ALA A 10 -6.97 -3.47 20.27
CA ALA A 10 -6.32 -3.30 18.98
C ALA A 10 -7.28 -3.72 17.86
N ILE A 11 -7.52 -2.82 16.89
CA ILE A 11 -8.40 -3.03 15.75
C ILE A 11 -7.57 -2.89 14.46
N ASP A 12 -7.66 -3.89 13.59
CA ASP A 12 -7.06 -3.89 12.26
C ASP A 12 -8.19 -3.95 11.22
N ILE A 13 -8.40 -2.83 10.52
CA ILE A 13 -9.42 -2.69 9.47
C ILE A 13 -8.75 -3.03 8.14
N GLY A 14 -9.02 -4.24 7.62
CA GLY A 14 -8.57 -4.63 6.30
C GLY A 14 -9.66 -4.45 5.25
N GLY A 15 -9.25 -4.41 3.98
CA GLY A 15 -10.19 -4.43 2.84
C GLY A 15 -10.95 -5.74 2.65
N THR A 16 -10.65 -6.81 3.40
CA THR A 16 -11.35 -8.12 3.31
C THR A 16 -11.71 -8.73 4.66
N GLY A 17 -11.25 -8.14 5.77
CA GLY A 17 -11.66 -8.56 7.09
C GLY A 17 -11.34 -7.51 8.14
N LEU A 18 -12.22 -7.43 9.13
CA LEU A 18 -12.06 -6.63 10.32
C LEU A 18 -11.57 -7.55 11.42
N LYS A 19 -10.50 -7.18 12.11
CA LYS A 19 -9.94 -7.96 13.22
C LYS A 19 -9.88 -7.10 14.47
N ALA A 20 -10.03 -7.75 15.62
CA ALA A 20 -9.78 -7.11 16.90
C ALA A 20 -9.17 -8.10 17.91
N ALA A 21 -8.39 -7.58 18.85
CA ALA A 21 -7.88 -8.34 19.98
C ALA A 21 -7.65 -7.40 21.17
N ILE A 22 -7.65 -7.97 22.37
CA ILE A 22 -7.14 -7.29 23.56
C ILE A 22 -5.65 -7.59 23.68
N ILE A 23 -4.83 -6.55 23.78
CA ILE A 23 -3.40 -6.65 24.00
C ILE A 23 -3.00 -5.86 25.25
N ASP A 24 -1.97 -6.31 25.94
CA ASP A 24 -1.40 -5.57 27.07
C ASP A 24 -0.52 -4.39 26.57
N PRO A 25 -0.01 -3.51 27.46
CA PRO A 25 0.87 -2.41 27.09
C PRO A 25 2.21 -2.83 26.46
N SER A 26 2.63 -4.10 26.62
CA SER A 26 3.82 -4.65 25.98
C SER A 26 3.57 -5.09 24.55
N GLY A 27 2.30 -5.37 24.20
CA GLY A 27 1.85 -5.87 22.91
C GLY A 27 1.48 -7.36 22.90
N GLN A 28 1.42 -8.01 24.07
CA GLN A 28 1.02 -9.42 24.15
C GLN A 28 -0.50 -9.56 24.14
N MET A 29 -1.01 -10.47 23.30
CA MET A 29 -2.44 -10.79 23.24
C MET A 29 -2.93 -11.41 24.55
N GLN A 30 -4.04 -10.90 25.07
CA GLN A 30 -4.69 -11.35 26.30
C GLN A 30 -5.84 -12.34 26.00
N GLY A 31 -5.78 -13.02 24.85
CA GLY A 31 -6.82 -13.95 24.38
C GLY A 31 -6.72 -14.17 22.87
N GLU A 32 -7.72 -14.85 22.32
CA GLU A 32 -7.81 -15.03 20.87
C GLU A 32 -8.28 -13.75 20.17
N ARG A 33 -7.73 -13.48 18.98
CA ARG A 33 -8.25 -12.43 18.11
C ARG A 33 -9.60 -12.84 17.53
N VAL A 34 -10.51 -11.89 17.41
CA VAL A 34 -11.78 -12.05 16.69
C VAL A 34 -11.66 -11.49 15.28
N ARG A 35 -12.43 -12.04 14.35
CA ARG A 35 -12.44 -11.59 12.96
C ARG A 35 -13.82 -11.78 12.32
N VAL A 36 -14.25 -10.79 11.55
CA VAL A 36 -15.37 -10.89 10.59
C VAL A 36 -14.94 -10.46 9.20
N ALA A 37 -15.74 -10.78 8.18
CA ALA A 37 -15.53 -10.24 6.84
C ALA A 37 -15.85 -8.74 6.82
N THR A 38 -15.08 -7.97 6.06
CA THR A 38 -15.41 -6.56 5.81
C THR A 38 -16.69 -6.51 4.95
N PRO A 39 -17.73 -5.76 5.35
CA PRO A 39 -18.92 -5.56 4.52
C PRO A 39 -18.54 -4.91 3.19
N HIS A 40 -19.18 -5.28 2.08
CA HIS A 40 -18.94 -4.64 0.79
C HIS A 40 -20.28 -4.28 0.11
N PRO A 41 -20.55 -2.99 -0.15
CA PRO A 41 -19.74 -1.81 0.23
C PRO A 41 -19.66 -1.60 1.75
N CYS A 42 -18.59 -0.92 2.23
CA CYS A 42 -18.40 -0.60 3.65
C CYS A 42 -18.53 0.91 3.91
N PRO A 43 -19.75 1.49 4.00
CA PRO A 43 -19.92 2.87 4.41
C PRO A 43 -19.50 3.08 5.88
N PRO A 44 -19.12 4.31 6.28
CA PRO A 44 -18.52 4.56 7.58
C PRO A 44 -19.35 4.13 8.79
N ASP A 45 -20.64 4.44 8.81
CA ASP A 45 -21.52 4.09 9.95
C ASP A 45 -21.69 2.57 10.07
N LEU A 46 -21.76 1.85 8.94
CA LEU A 46 -21.80 0.39 8.94
C LEU A 46 -20.52 -0.20 9.53
N LEU A 47 -19.36 0.37 9.20
CA LEU A 47 -18.08 -0.07 9.79
C LEU A 47 -18.09 0.10 11.32
N VAL A 48 -18.54 1.25 11.81
CA VAL A 48 -18.58 1.55 13.25
C VAL A 48 -19.47 0.55 14.00
N GLU A 49 -20.66 0.26 13.49
CA GLU A 49 -21.56 -0.73 14.10
C GLU A 49 -21.00 -2.16 14.01
N THR A 50 -20.45 -2.54 12.86
CA THR A 50 -19.84 -3.87 12.69
C THR A 50 -18.68 -4.09 13.66
N LEU A 51 -17.84 -3.06 13.88
CA LEU A 51 -16.75 -3.12 14.85
C LEU A 51 -17.28 -3.19 16.28
N ALA A 52 -18.34 -2.46 16.61
CA ALA A 52 -18.95 -2.50 17.93
C ALA A 52 -19.52 -3.89 18.27
N GLU A 53 -20.18 -4.53 17.30
CA GLU A 53 -20.65 -5.92 17.43
C GLU A 53 -19.48 -6.90 17.58
N LEU A 54 -18.44 -6.75 16.75
CA LEU A 54 -17.25 -7.61 16.77
C LEU A 54 -16.57 -7.63 18.15
N VAL A 55 -16.48 -6.47 18.81
CA VAL A 55 -15.72 -6.32 20.06
C VAL A 55 -16.57 -6.47 21.32
N ALA A 56 -17.90 -6.65 21.18
CA ALA A 56 -18.82 -6.67 22.31
C ALA A 56 -18.53 -7.79 23.33
N ALA A 57 -18.00 -8.93 22.87
CA ALA A 57 -17.67 -10.08 23.70
C ALA A 57 -16.22 -10.08 24.20
N LEU A 58 -15.40 -9.09 23.82
CA LEU A 58 -14.00 -9.02 24.25
C LEU A 58 -13.89 -8.55 25.71
N PRO A 59 -12.81 -8.94 26.43
CA PRO A 59 -12.52 -8.42 27.76
C PRO A 59 -12.46 -6.89 27.81
N ALA A 60 -12.58 -6.33 29.01
CA ALA A 60 -12.49 -4.88 29.22
C ALA A 60 -11.13 -4.32 28.77
N TYR A 61 -11.13 -3.07 28.31
CA TYR A 61 -9.95 -2.33 27.86
C TYR A 61 -10.00 -0.86 28.32
N GLY A 62 -8.84 -0.23 28.39
CA GLY A 62 -8.69 1.16 28.82
C GLY A 62 -8.58 2.14 27.66
N ARG A 63 -8.13 1.68 26.50
CA ARG A 63 -7.81 2.50 25.32
C ARG A 63 -7.89 1.70 24.04
N ILE A 64 -7.92 2.39 22.90
CA ILE A 64 -8.18 1.81 21.58
C ILE A 64 -7.06 2.18 20.61
N SER A 65 -6.56 1.22 19.85
CA SER A 65 -5.64 1.44 18.73
C SER A 65 -6.27 0.94 17.45
N VAL A 66 -6.21 1.73 16.38
CA VAL A 66 -6.84 1.39 15.11
C VAL A 66 -5.88 1.59 13.96
N GLY A 67 -5.69 0.53 13.16
CA GLY A 67 -5.09 0.59 11.83
C GLY A 67 -6.17 0.66 10.75
N PHE A 68 -6.10 1.67 9.88
CA PHE A 68 -7.08 1.90 8.82
C PHE A 68 -6.45 1.81 7.42
N PRO A 69 -7.13 1.19 6.43
CA PRO A 69 -6.56 0.92 5.10
C PRO A 69 -6.75 2.13 4.17
N GLY A 70 -6.12 3.24 4.56
CA GLY A 70 -6.13 4.50 3.83
C GLY A 70 -5.48 5.63 4.61
N LEU A 71 -5.58 6.85 4.09
CA LEU A 71 -4.96 8.02 4.69
C LEU A 71 -5.79 8.52 5.87
N VAL A 72 -5.17 8.54 7.05
CA VAL A 72 -5.73 9.12 8.28
C VAL A 72 -4.99 10.41 8.62
N ARG A 73 -5.74 11.44 9.04
CA ARG A 73 -5.17 12.65 9.61
C ARG A 73 -6.07 13.20 10.69
N HIS A 74 -5.51 13.47 11.88
CA HIS A 74 -6.26 14.05 13.01
C HIS A 74 -7.56 13.29 13.34
N GLY A 75 -7.48 11.95 13.38
CA GLY A 75 -8.64 11.08 13.65
C GLY A 75 -9.70 11.04 12.54
N ARG A 76 -9.49 11.73 11.41
CA ARG A 76 -10.37 11.77 10.24
C ARG A 76 -9.79 10.97 9.08
N ILE A 77 -10.67 10.38 8.29
CA ILE A 77 -10.30 9.64 7.08
C ILE A 77 -10.24 10.62 5.90
N LEU A 78 -9.17 10.55 5.11
CA LEU A 78 -9.01 11.34 3.89
C LEU A 78 -9.23 10.50 2.63
N THR A 79 -8.80 9.24 2.65
CA THR A 79 -8.99 8.28 1.54
C THR A 79 -9.28 6.89 2.09
N ALA A 80 -10.08 6.09 1.36
CA ALA A 80 -10.42 4.71 1.72
C ALA A 80 -10.60 3.85 0.44
N PRO A 81 -9.55 3.65 -0.36
CA PRO A 81 -9.65 3.14 -1.74
C PRO A 81 -10.26 1.73 -1.87
N HIS A 82 -10.32 0.96 -0.78
CA HIS A 82 -10.75 -0.44 -0.79
C HIS A 82 -11.99 -0.75 0.08
N LEU A 83 -12.69 0.27 0.63
CA LEU A 83 -13.86 0.06 1.52
C LEU A 83 -15.19 0.40 0.84
N SER A 84 -15.38 1.67 0.47
CA SER A 84 -16.52 2.15 -0.30
C SER A 84 -16.13 3.42 -1.07
N PRO A 85 -16.80 3.71 -2.20
CA PRO A 85 -16.48 4.90 -3.01
C PRO A 85 -16.79 6.21 -2.29
N ASP A 86 -17.83 6.24 -1.45
CA ASP A 86 -18.39 7.45 -0.86
C ASP A 86 -18.40 7.40 0.67
N GLY A 87 -18.52 8.59 1.29
CA GLY A 87 -18.75 8.78 2.72
C GLY A 87 -17.50 8.87 3.60
N TRP A 88 -16.34 8.46 3.11
CA TRP A 88 -15.10 8.41 3.92
C TRP A 88 -14.38 9.74 4.04
N ALA A 89 -14.37 10.57 3.00
CA ALA A 89 -13.61 11.82 2.99
C ALA A 89 -14.09 12.77 4.10
N GLY A 90 -13.20 13.10 5.03
CA GLY A 90 -13.47 13.95 6.20
C GLY A 90 -14.19 13.25 7.35
N PHE A 91 -14.55 11.97 7.24
CA PHE A 91 -15.31 11.25 8.26
C PHE A 91 -14.50 11.13 9.57
N PRO A 92 -15.04 11.57 10.73
CA PRO A 92 -14.32 11.56 12.01
C PRO A 92 -14.36 10.18 12.68
N LEU A 93 -13.72 9.18 12.04
CA LEU A 93 -13.77 7.78 12.47
C LEU A 93 -13.29 7.60 13.92
N GLY A 94 -12.20 8.28 14.31
CA GLY A 94 -11.67 8.19 15.67
C GLY A 94 -12.72 8.60 16.71
N GLN A 95 -13.35 9.76 16.53
CA GLN A 95 -14.38 10.25 17.45
C GLN A 95 -15.62 9.34 17.47
N LYS A 96 -16.06 8.85 16.31
CA LYS A 96 -17.22 7.96 16.20
C LYS A 96 -16.99 6.62 16.89
N LEU A 97 -15.80 6.02 16.70
CA LEU A 97 -15.42 4.80 17.40
C LEU A 97 -15.27 5.02 18.89
N ALA A 98 -14.61 6.10 19.32
CA ALA A 98 -14.49 6.42 20.75
C ALA A 98 -15.88 6.55 21.41
N ALA A 99 -16.79 7.31 20.80
CA ALA A 99 -18.17 7.46 21.29
C ALA A 99 -18.91 6.11 21.36
N ARG A 100 -18.77 5.27 20.32
CA ARG A 100 -19.45 3.98 20.23
C ARG A 100 -18.90 2.92 21.17
N LEU A 101 -17.61 3.02 21.54
CA LEU A 101 -16.84 2.03 22.30
C LEU A 101 -16.52 2.50 23.72
N GLY A 102 -17.40 3.30 24.32
CA GLY A 102 -17.35 3.65 25.75
C GLY A 102 -16.47 4.85 26.10
N ASN A 103 -16.29 5.79 25.16
CA ASN A 103 -15.53 7.05 25.32
C ASN A 103 -14.09 6.84 25.80
N LYS A 104 -13.44 5.77 25.32
CA LYS A 104 -12.04 5.48 25.63
C LYS A 104 -11.09 6.30 24.75
N PRO A 105 -9.90 6.67 25.27
CA PRO A 105 -8.84 7.25 24.45
C PRO A 105 -8.55 6.36 23.23
N ILE A 106 -8.47 6.97 22.05
CA ILE A 106 -8.26 6.27 20.79
C ILE A 106 -7.06 6.86 20.05
N ARG A 107 -6.25 6.00 19.43
CA ARG A 107 -5.28 6.40 18.41
C ARG A 107 -5.59 5.67 17.11
N LEU A 108 -5.72 6.43 16.03
CA LEU A 108 -6.06 5.95 14.69
C LEU A 108 -4.99 6.42 13.73
N ILE A 109 -4.37 5.48 13.00
CA ILE A 109 -3.39 5.75 11.94
C ILE A 109 -3.56 4.75 10.79
N ASN A 110 -2.74 4.85 9.76
CA ASN A 110 -2.77 3.91 8.65
C ASN A 110 -2.36 2.49 9.11
N ASP A 111 -2.95 1.46 8.49
CA ASP A 111 -2.69 0.05 8.79
C ASP A 111 -1.22 -0.37 8.59
N ALA A 112 -0.56 0.11 7.54
CA ALA A 112 0.85 -0.15 7.30
C ALA A 112 1.75 0.52 8.35
N GLU A 113 1.33 1.64 8.91
CA GLU A 113 2.04 2.33 9.98
C GLU A 113 1.91 1.55 11.30
N VAL A 114 0.71 1.11 11.69
CA VAL A 114 0.54 0.22 12.86
C VAL A 114 1.38 -1.03 12.69
N GLN A 115 1.28 -1.70 11.54
CA GLN A 115 2.02 -2.92 11.28
C GLN A 115 3.54 -2.68 11.32
N GLY A 116 4.02 -1.57 10.74
CA GLY A 116 5.42 -1.18 10.81
C GLY A 116 5.90 -0.96 12.25
N LEU A 117 5.12 -0.26 13.08
CA LEU A 117 5.44 -0.05 14.50
C LEU A 117 5.56 -1.37 15.28
N GLY A 118 4.85 -2.42 14.87
CA GLY A 118 4.97 -3.77 15.44
C GLY A 118 6.21 -4.54 14.97
N LEU A 119 6.91 -4.10 13.92
CA LEU A 119 8.01 -4.84 13.28
C LEU A 119 9.39 -4.18 13.46
N ILE A 120 9.45 -2.85 13.50
CA ILE A 120 10.73 -2.12 13.51
C ILE A 120 11.58 -2.39 14.75
N LYS A 121 12.90 -2.25 14.58
CA LYS A 121 13.89 -2.33 15.67
C LYS A 121 14.22 -0.98 16.27
N GLY A 122 13.82 0.11 15.61
CA GLY A 122 14.06 1.49 16.02
C GLY A 122 15.49 1.95 15.74
N LYS A 123 16.11 1.51 14.64
CA LYS A 123 17.51 1.85 14.30
C LYS A 123 17.65 2.24 12.84
N GLY A 124 18.06 3.49 12.58
CA GLY A 124 18.26 4.00 11.24
C GLY A 124 16.95 4.21 10.49
N ILE A 125 17.00 4.09 9.16
CA ILE A 125 15.84 4.21 8.27
C ILE A 125 15.22 2.83 8.05
N GLU A 126 14.02 2.63 8.59
CA GLU A 126 13.28 1.38 8.46
C GLU A 126 11.99 1.59 7.68
N LEU A 127 11.64 0.65 6.80
CA LEU A 127 10.43 0.71 5.98
C LEU A 127 9.55 -0.50 6.23
N ALA A 128 8.23 -0.29 6.22
CA ALA A 128 7.25 -1.36 6.07
C ALA A 128 6.58 -1.25 4.68
N LEU A 129 6.51 -2.36 3.95
CA LEU A 129 5.71 -2.51 2.73
C LEU A 129 4.69 -3.62 2.96
N THR A 130 3.41 -3.26 3.06
CA THR A 130 2.33 -4.22 3.24
C THR A 130 1.78 -4.66 1.88
N LEU A 131 1.64 -5.97 1.71
CA LEU A 131 1.18 -6.61 0.48
C LEU A 131 -0.18 -7.26 0.76
N GLY A 132 -1.25 -6.70 0.23
CA GLY A 132 -2.62 -7.17 0.43
C GLY A 132 -3.47 -6.95 -0.82
N THR A 133 -4.74 -6.55 -0.63
CA THR A 133 -5.60 -6.07 -1.72
C THR A 133 -4.86 -5.04 -2.57
N GLY A 134 -4.22 -4.10 -1.87
CA GLY A 134 -3.27 -3.15 -2.43
C GLY A 134 -1.88 -3.21 -1.80
N ALA A 135 -1.10 -2.15 -2.02
CA ALA A 135 0.20 -1.93 -1.38
C ALA A 135 0.12 -0.76 -0.37
N GLY A 136 0.51 -0.98 0.88
CA GLY A 136 0.63 0.08 1.89
C GLY A 136 2.09 0.30 2.29
N THR A 137 2.44 1.50 2.72
CA THR A 137 3.83 1.83 3.11
C THR A 137 3.91 2.69 4.35
N ALA A 138 4.94 2.45 5.16
CA ALA A 138 5.31 3.30 6.27
C ALA A 138 6.83 3.46 6.34
N VAL A 139 7.29 4.63 6.79
CA VAL A 139 8.70 4.97 6.91
C VAL A 139 8.97 5.37 8.36
N PHE A 140 10.09 4.90 8.89
CA PHE A 140 10.52 5.15 10.25
C PHE A 140 11.96 5.63 10.26
N ARG A 141 12.29 6.53 11.19
CA ARG A 141 13.66 6.93 11.48
C ARG A 141 13.91 6.80 12.98
N ASP A 142 14.83 5.92 13.35
CA ASP A 142 15.24 5.70 14.74
C ASP A 142 14.05 5.42 15.69
N GLY A 143 13.08 4.65 15.20
CA GLY A 143 11.87 4.28 15.95
C GLY A 143 10.74 5.31 15.89
N GLU A 144 10.95 6.47 15.26
CA GLU A 144 9.91 7.47 15.06
C GLU A 144 9.20 7.26 13.73
N LEU A 145 7.86 7.34 13.74
CA LEU A 145 7.05 7.34 12.53
C LEU A 145 7.27 8.64 11.75
N MET A 146 7.66 8.53 10.48
CA MET A 146 7.84 9.65 9.57
C MET A 146 6.50 10.03 8.92
N PRO A 147 6.39 11.21 8.27
CA PRO A 147 5.16 11.61 7.59
C PRO A 147 4.65 10.53 6.64
N HIS A 148 3.33 10.30 6.68
CA HIS A 148 2.69 9.26 5.89
C HIS A 148 2.96 9.44 4.39
N MET A 149 3.34 8.35 3.71
CA MET A 149 3.58 8.32 2.28
C MET A 149 2.65 7.30 1.61
N GLU A 150 1.68 7.78 0.83
CA GLU A 150 0.77 6.96 0.02
C GLU A 150 1.46 6.46 -1.26
N LEU A 151 2.52 5.65 -1.13
CA LEU A 151 3.25 5.11 -2.30
C LEU A 151 2.37 4.22 -3.18
N ALA A 152 1.28 3.64 -2.64
CA ALA A 152 0.27 2.90 -3.37
C ALA A 152 -0.15 3.61 -4.67
N HIS A 153 -0.35 4.92 -4.59
CA HIS A 153 -0.83 5.76 -5.69
C HIS A 153 0.29 6.45 -6.48
N HIS A 154 1.55 6.31 -6.06
CA HIS A 154 2.69 6.84 -6.82
C HIS A 154 2.89 6.02 -8.11
N PRO A 155 3.19 6.66 -9.27
CA PRO A 155 3.48 5.94 -10.50
C PRO A 155 4.81 5.18 -10.39
N ILE A 156 4.81 3.87 -10.65
CA ILE A 156 6.04 3.07 -10.79
C ILE A 156 6.37 2.82 -12.27
N THR A 157 5.37 2.92 -13.14
CA THR A 157 5.55 2.94 -14.60
C THR A 157 4.70 4.04 -15.20
N ARG A 158 4.87 4.30 -16.49
CA ARG A 158 4.06 5.28 -17.24
C ARG A 158 2.55 5.08 -17.10
N SER A 159 2.07 3.85 -16.86
CA SER A 159 0.63 3.54 -16.86
C SER A 159 0.12 2.86 -15.60
N LYS A 160 0.97 2.69 -14.58
CA LYS A 160 0.61 1.96 -13.35
C LYS A 160 1.19 2.62 -12.12
N THR A 161 0.37 2.70 -11.10
CA THR A 161 0.82 2.97 -9.73
C THR A 161 1.46 1.73 -9.10
N TYR A 162 2.05 1.85 -7.91
CA TYR A 162 2.51 0.68 -7.16
C TYR A 162 1.36 -0.31 -6.93
N ASP A 163 0.17 0.20 -6.58
CA ASP A 163 -1.02 -0.61 -6.34
C ASP A 163 -1.42 -1.45 -7.56
N ASP A 164 -1.54 -0.80 -8.73
CA ASP A 164 -1.80 -1.46 -10.03
C ASP A 164 -0.69 -2.46 -10.44
N TYR A 165 0.50 -2.34 -9.84
CA TYR A 165 1.69 -3.10 -10.21
C TYR A 165 1.91 -4.35 -9.35
N ILE A 166 1.73 -4.23 -8.03
CA ILE A 166 1.97 -5.30 -7.03
C ILE A 166 0.77 -5.64 -6.13
N GLY A 167 -0.39 -4.99 -6.28
CA GLY A 167 -1.61 -5.37 -5.58
C GLY A 167 -2.16 -6.74 -5.99
N GLU A 168 -3.20 -7.20 -5.29
CA GLU A 168 -3.73 -8.56 -5.44
C GLU A 168 -4.25 -8.84 -6.85
N ALA A 169 -5.03 -7.92 -7.42
CA ALA A 169 -5.56 -8.06 -8.78
C ALA A 169 -4.43 -8.21 -9.83
N ALA A 170 -3.29 -7.54 -9.60
CA ALA A 170 -2.11 -7.69 -10.45
C ALA A 170 -1.49 -9.08 -10.28
N ARG A 171 -1.36 -9.58 -9.04
CA ARG A 171 -0.83 -10.91 -8.72
C ARG A 171 -1.65 -12.02 -9.37
N GLU A 172 -2.97 -11.99 -9.20
CA GLU A 172 -3.88 -12.99 -9.77
C GLU A 172 -3.79 -13.02 -11.30
N LYS A 173 -3.80 -11.84 -11.94
CA LYS A 173 -3.73 -11.72 -13.40
C LYS A 173 -2.41 -12.22 -13.99
N ILE A 174 -1.28 -11.98 -13.33
CA ILE A 174 0.04 -12.30 -13.91
C ILE A 174 0.67 -13.58 -13.36
N GLY A 175 0.13 -14.12 -12.27
CA GLY A 175 0.64 -15.26 -11.53
C GLY A 175 1.85 -14.94 -10.65
N ASN A 176 2.06 -15.77 -9.61
CA ASN A 176 3.05 -15.56 -8.56
C ASN A 176 4.48 -15.36 -9.08
N LYS A 177 4.90 -16.11 -10.12
CA LYS A 177 6.26 -16.01 -10.66
C LYS A 177 6.56 -14.61 -11.22
N ARG A 178 5.64 -14.02 -11.98
CA ARG A 178 5.83 -12.66 -12.54
C ARG A 178 5.63 -11.59 -11.47
N TRP A 179 4.70 -11.81 -10.54
CA TRP A 179 4.49 -10.90 -9.41
C TRP A 179 5.74 -10.80 -8.51
N ASN A 180 6.40 -11.91 -8.20
CA ASN A 180 7.66 -11.89 -7.44
C ASN A 180 8.78 -11.11 -8.15
N LYS A 181 8.84 -11.14 -9.49
CA LYS A 181 9.78 -10.28 -10.25
C LYS A 181 9.44 -8.79 -10.12
N ARG A 182 8.15 -8.45 -10.11
CA ARG A 182 7.70 -7.07 -9.86
C ARG A 182 7.99 -6.61 -8.45
N LEU A 183 7.75 -7.47 -7.46
CA LEU A 183 8.09 -7.19 -6.07
C LEU A 183 9.59 -6.95 -5.91
N LYS A 184 10.44 -7.78 -6.54
CA LYS A 184 11.90 -7.52 -6.55
C LYS A 184 12.22 -6.12 -7.09
N HIS A 185 11.61 -5.74 -8.22
CA HIS A 185 11.82 -4.42 -8.79
C HIS A 185 11.37 -3.30 -7.86
N VAL A 186 10.23 -3.45 -7.17
CA VAL A 186 9.75 -2.51 -6.15
C VAL A 186 10.78 -2.38 -5.01
N ILE A 187 11.28 -3.50 -4.49
CA ILE A 187 12.30 -3.51 -3.43
C ILE A 187 13.56 -2.74 -3.88
N ASP A 188 14.03 -2.98 -5.11
CA ASP A 188 15.20 -2.29 -5.68
C ASP A 188 14.94 -0.77 -5.79
N VAL A 189 13.76 -0.35 -6.25
CA VAL A 189 13.38 1.07 -6.39
C VAL A 189 13.29 1.75 -5.03
N LEU A 190 12.64 1.12 -4.04
CA LEU A 190 12.56 1.65 -2.68
C LEU A 190 13.93 1.77 -2.04
N PHE A 191 14.86 0.84 -2.32
CA PHE A 191 16.22 0.92 -1.83
C PHE A 191 16.97 2.12 -2.43
N VAL A 192 16.80 2.40 -3.71
CA VAL A 192 17.39 3.60 -4.34
C VAL A 192 16.80 4.88 -3.76
N LEU A 193 15.48 4.90 -3.49
CA LEU A 193 14.79 6.10 -3.00
C LEU A 193 15.14 6.45 -1.55
N PHE A 194 15.12 5.46 -0.66
CA PHE A 194 15.26 5.70 0.79
C PHE A 194 16.62 5.32 1.33
N HIS A 195 17.36 4.46 0.63
CA HIS A 195 18.58 3.84 1.13
C HIS A 195 18.40 3.25 2.53
N TYR A 196 17.32 2.49 2.71
CA TYR A 196 16.88 1.99 4.01
C TYR A 196 17.88 1.00 4.63
N ASP A 197 17.97 1.03 5.95
CA ASP A 197 18.72 0.06 6.74
C ASP A 197 17.98 -1.27 6.81
N HIS A 198 16.65 -1.27 6.90
CA HIS A 198 15.83 -2.49 6.91
C HIS A 198 14.46 -2.29 6.24
N LEU A 199 14.01 -3.28 5.45
CA LEU A 199 12.67 -3.33 4.88
C LEU A 199 11.90 -4.55 5.42
N TYR A 200 10.72 -4.29 5.97
CA TYR A 200 9.79 -5.29 6.44
C TYR A 200 8.66 -5.49 5.42
N LEU A 201 8.50 -6.70 4.92
CA LEU A 201 7.39 -7.08 4.04
C LEU A 201 6.26 -7.65 4.91
N GLY A 202 5.14 -6.93 4.96
CA GLY A 202 3.96 -7.31 5.72
C GLY A 202 2.74 -7.62 4.83
N GLY A 203 1.59 -7.83 5.45
CA GLY A 203 0.33 -8.10 4.75
C GLY A 203 0.16 -9.55 4.27
N GLY A 204 -1.10 -9.92 3.98
CA GLY A 204 -1.50 -11.30 3.71
C GLY A 204 -0.89 -11.94 2.46
N ASN A 205 -0.39 -11.14 1.51
CA ASN A 205 0.26 -11.63 0.29
C ASN A 205 1.73 -12.00 0.47
N THR A 206 2.32 -11.78 1.65
CA THR A 206 3.67 -12.26 2.01
C THR A 206 3.81 -13.78 1.85
N LYS A 207 2.73 -14.55 2.06
CA LYS A 207 2.70 -16.01 1.82
C LYS A 207 3.07 -16.42 0.39
N HIS A 208 2.93 -15.50 -0.58
CA HIS A 208 3.25 -15.71 -1.98
C HIS A 208 4.67 -15.25 -2.38
N VAL A 209 5.43 -14.69 -1.43
CA VAL A 209 6.81 -14.28 -1.63
C VAL A 209 7.69 -15.53 -1.69
N LYS A 210 8.34 -15.73 -2.83
CA LYS A 210 9.23 -16.86 -3.15
C LYS A 210 10.56 -16.40 -3.75
N LEU A 211 10.75 -15.10 -3.98
CA LEU A 211 12.05 -14.57 -4.38
C LEU A 211 13.07 -14.69 -3.23
N ALA A 212 14.35 -14.77 -3.58
CA ALA A 212 15.42 -14.57 -2.61
C ALA A 212 15.42 -13.10 -2.19
N LEU A 213 15.26 -12.85 -0.89
CA LEU A 213 15.27 -11.51 -0.32
C LEU A 213 16.72 -11.08 0.01
N PRO A 214 17.06 -9.79 -0.15
CA PRO A 214 18.31 -9.24 0.38
C PRO A 214 18.40 -9.44 1.90
N ALA A 215 19.62 -9.41 2.45
CA ALA A 215 19.86 -9.67 3.87
C ALA A 215 19.13 -8.71 4.83
N ASN A 216 18.90 -7.48 4.39
CA ASN A 216 18.20 -6.43 5.14
C ASN A 216 16.69 -6.35 4.80
N VAL A 217 16.11 -7.40 4.22
CA VAL A 217 14.68 -7.49 3.93
C VAL A 217 14.09 -8.73 4.60
N THR A 218 13.07 -8.55 5.44
CA THR A 218 12.45 -9.65 6.19
C THR A 218 10.94 -9.71 5.99
N LEU A 219 10.37 -10.91 6.08
CA LEU A 219 8.92 -11.07 6.19
C LEU A 219 8.49 -10.77 7.63
N GLY A 220 7.53 -9.88 7.80
CA GLY A 220 6.93 -9.56 9.09
C GLY A 220 5.85 -10.58 9.49
N SER A 221 5.55 -10.64 10.79
CA SER A 221 4.40 -11.41 11.29
C SER A 221 3.09 -10.79 10.78
N ASN A 222 2.12 -11.64 10.43
CA ASN A 222 0.77 -11.17 10.07
C ASN A 222 0.03 -10.54 11.26
N ASP A 223 0.45 -10.86 12.49
CA ASP A 223 -0.12 -10.33 13.73
C ASP A 223 0.40 -8.95 14.09
N ALA A 224 1.46 -8.48 13.43
CA ALA A 224 2.05 -7.17 13.69
C ALA A 224 1.06 -6.00 13.49
N GLY A 225 -0.01 -6.19 12.71
CA GLY A 225 -1.09 -5.20 12.59
C GLY A 225 -1.91 -5.01 13.87
N LEU A 226 -1.97 -6.03 14.73
CA LEU A 226 -2.57 -5.94 16.07
C LEU A 226 -1.50 -5.60 17.11
N ASP A 227 -0.35 -6.28 17.09
CA ASP A 227 0.74 -6.09 18.07
C ASP A 227 1.29 -4.67 18.06
N GLY A 228 1.34 -4.04 16.88
CA GLY A 228 1.73 -2.64 16.69
C GLY A 228 0.82 -1.64 17.40
N GLY A 229 -0.39 -2.05 17.80
CA GLY A 229 -1.31 -1.23 18.59
C GLY A 229 -0.69 -0.77 19.92
N ALA A 230 0.12 -1.61 20.58
CA ALA A 230 0.81 -1.19 21.80
C ALA A 230 1.94 -0.18 21.53
N ALA A 231 2.66 -0.34 20.41
CA ALA A 231 3.72 0.57 19.99
C ALA A 231 3.19 1.96 19.64
N LEU A 232 1.99 2.04 19.06
CA LEU A 232 1.31 3.30 18.77
C LEU A 232 1.17 4.19 20.00
N TRP A 233 0.91 3.62 21.18
CA TRP A 233 0.82 4.36 22.44
C TRP A 233 2.17 4.81 23.02
N ARG A 234 3.29 4.28 22.53
CA ARG A 234 4.64 4.65 22.96
C ARG A 234 5.26 5.77 22.11
N LEU A 235 4.62 6.17 21.02
CA LEU A 235 5.06 7.30 20.21
C LEU A 235 5.04 8.59 21.03
N LYS A 236 6.22 9.22 21.14
CA LYS A 236 6.42 10.47 21.88
C LYS A 236 5.76 11.67 21.19
N ASN A 237 5.82 11.72 19.86
CA ASN A 237 5.36 12.82 19.03
C ASN A 237 4.11 12.43 18.22
N PHE A 238 3.12 11.81 18.88
CA PHE A 238 1.84 11.56 18.24
C PHE A 238 1.07 12.88 18.11
N HIS A 239 1.26 13.58 16.98
CA HIS A 239 0.64 14.87 16.74
C HIS A 239 -0.83 14.71 16.32
N GLU A 240 -1.72 14.86 17.28
CA GLU A 240 -3.17 14.93 17.11
C GLU A 240 -3.63 16.39 17.15
N SER A 241 -2.95 17.31 16.46
CA SER A 241 -3.37 18.72 16.48
C SER A 241 -4.79 18.84 15.89
N GLU A 242 -5.76 19.33 16.66
CA GLU A 242 -7.16 19.43 16.20
C GLU A 242 -7.35 20.41 15.04
N GLU A 243 -6.46 21.39 14.90
CA GLU A 243 -6.41 22.29 13.75
C GLU A 243 -5.55 21.69 12.64
N ALA A 244 -6.21 20.95 11.75
CA ALA A 244 -5.62 20.67 10.45
C ALA A 244 -5.50 21.99 9.66
N PRO A 245 -4.33 22.34 9.11
CA PRO A 245 -4.26 23.48 8.19
C PRO A 245 -5.22 23.26 7.03
N GLU A 246 -5.87 24.32 6.56
CA GLU A 246 -6.80 24.26 5.43
C GLU A 246 -6.06 23.77 4.19
N ILE A 247 -6.40 22.56 3.71
CA ILE A 247 -5.78 21.97 2.52
C ILE A 247 -6.73 22.23 1.35
N SER A 248 -6.26 22.94 0.31
CA SER A 248 -7.03 23.09 -0.92
C SER A 248 -7.40 21.71 -1.48
N PRO A 249 -8.65 21.49 -1.92
CA PRO A 249 -9.03 20.23 -2.54
C PRO A 249 -8.08 19.95 -3.72
N ARG A 250 -7.62 18.70 -3.79
CA ARG A 250 -6.70 18.21 -4.82
C ARG A 250 -7.29 18.57 -6.20
N VAL A 251 -6.49 19.19 -7.07
CA VAL A 251 -6.78 19.23 -8.51
C VAL A 251 -7.01 17.78 -8.93
N GLU A 252 -8.18 17.47 -9.50
CA GLU A 252 -8.55 16.12 -9.91
C GLU A 252 -7.38 15.45 -10.63
N ALA A 253 -7.06 14.21 -10.23
CA ALA A 253 -6.07 13.43 -10.96
C ALA A 253 -6.49 13.37 -12.43
N PRO A 254 -5.59 13.65 -13.39
CA PRO A 254 -5.95 13.70 -14.80
C PRO A 254 -6.61 12.39 -15.20
N ALA A 255 -7.84 12.48 -15.70
CA ALA A 255 -8.61 11.33 -16.15
C ALA A 255 -7.73 10.45 -17.06
N LYS A 256 -7.66 9.15 -16.77
CA LYS A 256 -6.96 8.16 -17.61
C LYS A 256 -7.43 8.38 -19.05
N ALA A 257 -6.54 8.86 -19.92
CA ALA A 257 -6.87 9.16 -21.31
C ALA A 257 -7.52 7.93 -21.94
N LYS A 258 -8.80 8.05 -22.31
CA LYS A 258 -9.52 7.00 -23.02
C LYS A 258 -8.78 6.76 -24.34
N THR A 259 -8.06 5.64 -24.43
CA THR A 259 -7.58 5.13 -25.73
C THR A 259 -8.80 4.88 -26.59
N LYS A 260 -9.06 5.76 -27.56
CA LYS A 260 -10.07 5.54 -28.60
C LYS A 260 -9.66 4.29 -29.38
N ALA A 261 -10.37 3.19 -29.18
CA ALA A 261 -10.37 2.09 -30.13
C ALA A 261 -10.88 2.65 -31.47
N LYS A 262 -10.05 2.63 -32.50
CA LYS A 262 -10.51 2.85 -33.88
C LYS A 262 -11.34 1.64 -34.30
N THR A 263 -12.64 1.68 -34.03
CA THR A 263 -13.63 0.88 -34.76
C THR A 263 -14.06 1.67 -35.98
N GLY A 264 -13.79 1.13 -37.17
CA GLY A 264 -14.13 1.78 -38.43
C GLY A 264 -13.59 0.99 -39.61
N MET A 265 -14.17 -0.19 -39.87
CA MET A 265 -14.08 -0.82 -41.17
C MET A 265 -15.49 -1.27 -41.57
N THR A 266 -16.25 -0.36 -42.18
CA THR A 266 -17.44 -0.68 -42.95
C THR A 266 -17.08 -0.58 -44.42
N ALA A 267 -17.33 -1.68 -45.13
CA ALA A 267 -17.15 -1.82 -46.56
C ALA A 267 -18.13 -0.90 -47.32
N ARG A 268 -17.64 -0.27 -48.39
CA ARG A 268 -18.47 0.13 -49.53
C ARG A 268 -17.73 -0.15 -50.84
N THR A 269 -18.52 -0.69 -51.75
CA THR A 269 -18.28 -1.23 -53.10
C THR A 269 -17.92 -0.16 -54.14
N GLY A 270 -17.48 -0.62 -55.33
CA GLY A 270 -16.89 0.13 -56.46
C GLY A 270 -17.67 1.35 -56.98
N THR A 271 -17.12 2.21 -57.84
CA THR A 271 -16.58 1.90 -59.18
C THR A 271 -15.58 2.96 -59.71
N ALA A 272 -14.88 2.59 -60.78
CA ALA A 272 -13.68 3.15 -61.41
C ALA A 272 -13.76 4.57 -62.04
N ALA A 273 -12.59 5.22 -62.16
CA ALA A 273 -12.15 5.89 -63.40
C ALA A 273 -10.61 6.09 -63.42
N LYS A 274 -10.03 5.93 -64.62
CA LYS A 274 -8.61 5.84 -65.02
C LYS A 274 -7.87 7.19 -65.07
N ALA A 275 -6.53 7.10 -65.01
CA ALA A 275 -5.48 7.80 -65.78
C ALA A 275 -4.35 8.27 -64.83
N SER A 276 -3.05 8.23 -65.11
CA SER A 276 -2.21 7.74 -66.21
C SER A 276 -0.76 7.96 -65.75
N THR A 277 0.12 6.97 -65.90
CA THR A 277 1.57 7.13 -65.68
C THR A 277 2.22 7.75 -66.92
N PRO A 278 3.39 8.40 -66.79
CA PRO A 278 4.54 7.75 -67.43
C PRO A 278 5.87 7.81 -66.63
N ALA A 279 6.61 6.71 -66.78
CA ALA A 279 8.06 6.57 -67.02
C ALA A 279 9.12 7.21 -66.08
N ARG A 280 9.68 6.37 -65.22
CA ARG A 280 11.08 5.84 -65.19
C ARG A 280 12.25 6.69 -65.75
N ALA A 281 13.21 7.00 -64.87
CA ALA A 281 14.68 7.04 -65.04
C ALA A 281 15.27 7.16 -63.61
N GLY A 282 16.37 6.58 -63.14
CA GLY A 282 17.51 5.86 -63.71
C GLY A 282 18.72 6.14 -62.78
N ALA A 283 19.52 5.11 -62.46
CA ALA A 283 20.92 5.17 -61.97
C ALA A 283 21.16 5.67 -60.51
N SER A 284 21.54 4.79 -59.56
CA SER A 284 22.88 4.23 -59.27
C SER A 284 23.81 5.16 -58.48
N GLY A 285 24.26 4.71 -57.30
CA GLY A 285 25.33 5.36 -56.54
C GLY A 285 25.72 4.58 -55.28
N ARG A 286 26.72 3.70 -55.41
CA ARG A 286 27.41 2.98 -54.32
C ARG A 286 28.32 3.94 -53.53
N ALA A 287 28.49 3.71 -52.23
CA ALA A 287 29.80 3.77 -51.56
C ALA A 287 29.80 3.01 -50.21
N LYS A 288 30.82 2.15 -50.02
CA LYS A 288 31.18 1.46 -48.77
C LYS A 288 31.93 2.41 -47.81
N PRO A 289 32.29 1.95 -46.61
CA PRO A 289 33.72 1.61 -46.44
C PRO A 289 33.98 0.26 -45.76
N ALA A 290 35.19 -0.25 -45.97
CA ALA A 290 35.77 -1.45 -45.40
C ALA A 290 37.11 -1.13 -44.74
N GLY A 291 37.51 -1.92 -43.74
CA GLY A 291 38.84 -1.96 -43.11
C GLY A 291 38.72 -2.12 -41.59
N LYS A 292 38.60 -3.32 -41.00
CA LYS A 292 39.65 -4.33 -40.68
C LYS A 292 40.90 -3.76 -40.00
N THR A 293 41.10 -4.12 -38.73
CA THR A 293 42.30 -4.85 -38.26
C THR A 293 42.08 -5.51 -36.89
N ALA A 294 42.61 -6.72 -36.76
CA ALA A 294 42.63 -7.55 -35.56
C ALA A 294 43.90 -7.32 -34.73
N LEU A 295 43.86 -7.63 -33.44
CA LEU A 295 45.04 -8.14 -32.73
C LEU A 295 44.61 -9.12 -31.63
N ALA A 296 45.38 -10.19 -31.50
CA ALA A 296 45.16 -11.31 -30.60
C ALA A 296 46.19 -11.35 -29.46
N ARG A 297 45.82 -12.09 -28.39
CA ARG A 297 46.64 -12.76 -27.35
C ARG A 297 47.29 -11.91 -26.24
N LYS A 298 46.96 -12.24 -24.98
CA LYS A 298 47.79 -13.09 -24.11
C LYS A 298 47.06 -13.54 -22.82
N LYS A 299 47.34 -14.80 -22.42
CA LYS A 299 47.07 -15.42 -21.12
C LYS A 299 48.19 -15.08 -20.12
N ALA A 300 47.85 -14.95 -18.83
CA ALA A 300 48.57 -15.40 -17.61
C ALA A 300 47.61 -15.10 -16.42
N LYS A 301 47.11 -16.03 -15.60
CA LYS A 301 47.76 -16.85 -14.54
C LYS A 301 48.69 -16.04 -13.63
N ALA A 302 48.12 -15.45 -12.57
CA ALA A 302 48.42 -15.68 -11.15
C ALA A 302 47.23 -15.15 -10.34
#